data_AF-A0A7X7F724-F1
#
_entry.id   AF-A0A7X7F724-F1
#
_cell.length_a   1.000
_cell.length_b   1.000
_cell.length_c   1.000
_cell.angle_alpha   90.00
_cell.angle_beta   90.00
_cell.angle_gamma   90.00
#
_symmetry.space_group_name_H-M   'P 1'
#
loop_
_entity.id
_entity.type
_entity.pdbx_description
1 polymer ?
#
loop_
_entity_poly.entity_id
_entity_poly.type
_entity_poly.pdbx_seq_one_letter_code
_entity_poly.pdbx_strand_id
1 'polypeptide(L)'
;MNSQQGRDAKTSTSDWARFAWHHVRAAVPPDWEVTAYSVEDRAGRLEFNTRHGLQGIVSWEPCGREPDRLTTMTTFLANNIIGRKDARDLRATDIKTEAAGLFVLGWLDETRPTQAIAYDAAGGHLVRWVFEGRSTPAGRRDVIRPILESFDFNHDPDACEYRLHGIHARLPWEYRIEDIAVLPANVMMSFEALESKRKAVLRRWGLADLVLGRKDLGDFYKPILRALGIEVEASTPCRVSGCEARLMRFNAPREHHGDRFMRRRWAGGQAVVWHEPEANRICAFEQIGPEGSAALAFADVVPGCALEGGD
;
A
#
# COMPACT_ATOMS: atom_id res chain seq x y z
N MET A 1 21.68 31.03 -33.58
CA MET A 1 22.24 29.71 -33.21
C MET A 1 22.39 29.68 -31.70
N ASN A 2 21.36 29.20 -30.98
CA ASN A 2 21.41 28.96 -29.54
C ASN A 2 20.77 27.59 -29.28
N SER A 3 21.61 26.57 -29.20
CA SER A 3 21.23 25.22 -28.81
C SER A 3 21.26 25.13 -27.27
N GLN A 4 20.09 25.26 -26.65
CA GLN A 4 19.86 24.81 -25.28
C GLN A 4 19.93 23.27 -25.28
N GLN A 5 21.04 22.72 -24.80
CA GLN A 5 21.10 21.34 -24.33
C GLN A 5 20.51 21.33 -22.91
N GLY A 6 19.25 20.90 -22.81
CA GLY A 6 18.69 20.46 -21.54
C GLY A 6 19.45 19.22 -21.10
N ARG A 7 20.13 19.32 -19.95
CA ARG A 7 20.65 18.15 -19.24
C ARG A 7 19.46 17.41 -18.67
N ASP A 8 19.11 16.29 -19.27
CA ASP A 8 18.30 15.26 -18.59
C ASP A 8 19.12 14.77 -17.40
N ALA A 9 18.81 15.30 -16.22
CA ALA A 9 19.30 14.74 -14.97
C ALA A 9 18.75 13.31 -14.89
N LYS A 10 19.63 12.32 -14.94
CA LYS A 10 19.28 10.93 -14.58
C LYS A 10 18.70 10.97 -13.17
N THR A 11 17.39 10.82 -13.06
CA THR A 11 16.72 10.72 -11.77
C THR A 11 17.29 9.52 -11.04
N SER A 12 17.96 9.76 -9.90
CA SER A 12 18.36 8.70 -9.00
C SER A 12 17.10 7.95 -8.55
N THR A 13 17.14 6.62 -8.56
CA THR A 13 16.03 5.78 -8.05
C THR A 13 15.85 5.89 -6.53
N SER A 14 16.74 6.61 -5.83
CA SER A 14 16.61 6.92 -4.41
C SER A 14 15.33 7.67 -4.04
N ASP A 15 14.78 8.43 -4.99
CA ASP A 15 13.66 9.35 -4.74
C ASP A 15 12.30 8.74 -5.14
N TRP A 16 12.30 7.46 -5.52
CA TRP A 16 11.10 6.75 -5.95
C TRP A 16 10.20 6.40 -4.76
N ALA A 17 8.89 6.49 -4.99
CA ALA A 17 7.89 6.15 -3.98
C ALA A 17 7.78 4.63 -3.84
N ARG A 18 8.09 4.12 -2.64
CA ARG A 18 7.89 2.70 -2.31
C ARG A 18 6.43 2.44 -1.98
N PHE A 19 5.92 1.30 -2.45
CA PHE A 19 4.62 0.77 -2.08
C PHE A 19 4.73 -0.70 -1.70
N ALA A 20 3.81 -1.16 -0.86
CA ALA A 20 3.63 -2.55 -0.49
C ALA A 20 2.14 -2.83 -0.30
N TRP A 21 1.64 -3.91 -0.90
CA TRP A 21 0.23 -4.27 -0.83
C TRP A 21 0.03 -5.74 -1.14
N HIS A 22 -0.55 -6.49 -0.20
CA HIS A 22 -0.73 -7.95 -0.31
C HIS A 22 0.57 -8.66 -0.71
N HIS A 23 0.67 -9.17 -1.92
CA HIS A 23 1.81 -9.97 -2.42
C HIS A 23 2.90 -9.15 -3.11
N VAL A 24 2.68 -7.84 -3.30
CA VAL A 24 3.56 -6.99 -4.14
C VAL A 24 4.22 -5.88 -3.33
N ARG A 25 5.53 -5.70 -3.52
CA ARG A 25 6.29 -4.54 -3.04
C ARG A 25 7.24 -4.07 -4.15
N ALA A 26 7.27 -2.77 -4.41
CA ALA A 26 8.23 -2.18 -5.35
C ALA A 26 8.37 -0.67 -5.11
N ALA A 27 9.19 -0.02 -5.93
CA ALA A 27 9.26 1.43 -6.05
C ALA A 27 8.72 1.88 -7.41
N VAL A 28 8.00 3.01 -7.44
CA VAL A 28 7.48 3.65 -8.65
C VAL A 28 7.92 5.12 -8.70
N PRO A 29 7.90 5.78 -9.87
CA PRO A 29 8.13 7.20 -9.96
C PRO A 29 7.25 7.99 -8.97
N PRO A 30 7.78 9.07 -8.35
CA PRO A 30 7.10 9.75 -7.25
C PRO A 30 5.80 10.47 -7.66
N ASP A 31 5.58 10.69 -8.95
CA ASP A 31 4.35 11.28 -9.51
C ASP A 31 3.26 10.23 -9.83
N TRP A 32 3.54 8.94 -9.65
CA TRP A 32 2.57 7.87 -9.82
C TRP A 32 1.77 7.69 -8.53
N GLU A 33 0.46 7.85 -8.63
CA GLU A 33 -0.48 7.68 -7.54
C GLU A 33 -1.32 6.43 -7.76
N VAL A 34 -1.53 5.65 -6.69
CA VAL A 34 -2.52 4.57 -6.72
C VAL A 34 -3.91 5.19 -6.70
N THR A 35 -4.75 4.86 -7.67
CA THR A 35 -6.13 5.39 -7.75
C THR A 35 -7.19 4.31 -7.69
N ALA A 36 -6.82 3.05 -7.91
CA ALA A 36 -7.67 1.89 -7.71
C ALA A 36 -6.86 0.77 -7.09
N TYR A 37 -7.48 0.03 -6.18
CA TYR A 37 -6.87 -1.06 -5.43
C TYR A 37 -7.89 -2.14 -5.11
N SER A 38 -7.44 -3.39 -5.09
CA SER A 38 -8.20 -4.53 -4.57
C SER A 38 -7.91 -4.72 -3.10
N VAL A 39 -8.97 -4.91 -2.30
CA VAL A 39 -8.88 -5.30 -0.87
C VAL A 39 -8.77 -6.82 -0.70
N GLU A 40 -9.17 -7.58 -1.73
CA GLU A 40 -9.07 -9.04 -1.72
C GLU A 40 -7.61 -9.49 -1.86
N ASP A 41 -7.16 -10.25 -0.87
CA ASP A 41 -5.80 -10.78 -0.81
C ASP A 41 -5.53 -11.82 -1.89
N ARG A 42 -6.49 -12.71 -2.17
CA ARG A 42 -6.29 -13.87 -3.04
C ARG A 42 -6.02 -13.49 -4.49
N ALA A 43 -6.74 -12.51 -5.02
CA ALA A 43 -6.59 -12.04 -6.39
C ALA A 43 -6.96 -10.56 -6.44
N GLY A 44 -6.16 -9.76 -7.12
CA GLY A 44 -6.39 -8.33 -7.12
C GLY A 44 -5.45 -7.55 -8.02
N ARG A 45 -5.58 -6.23 -7.95
CA ARG A 45 -4.74 -5.30 -8.70
C ARG A 45 -4.57 -3.96 -8.00
N LEU A 46 -3.53 -3.23 -8.39
CA LEU A 46 -3.37 -1.79 -8.19
C LEU A 46 -3.26 -1.09 -9.55
N GLU A 47 -3.88 0.07 -9.66
CA GLU A 47 -3.76 0.95 -10.83
C GLU A 47 -3.00 2.22 -10.45
N PHE A 48 -1.94 2.53 -11.20
CA PHE A 48 -1.09 3.68 -11.02
C PHE A 48 -1.36 4.71 -12.11
N ASN A 49 -1.79 5.90 -11.69
CA ASN A 49 -2.10 7.04 -12.56
C ASN A 49 -1.16 8.21 -12.27
N THR A 50 -1.01 9.06 -13.28
CA THR A 50 -0.53 10.44 -13.09
C THR A 50 -1.65 11.40 -13.48
N ARG A 51 -1.41 12.71 -13.37
CA ARG A 51 -2.30 13.73 -13.96
C ARG A 51 -2.53 13.56 -15.48
N HIS A 52 -1.68 12.79 -16.16
CA HIS A 52 -1.75 12.53 -17.60
C HIS A 52 -2.47 11.20 -17.93
N GLY A 53 -2.96 10.48 -16.93
CA GLY A 53 -3.70 9.22 -17.08
C GLY A 53 -2.92 7.99 -16.62
N LEU A 54 -3.41 6.83 -17.02
CA LEU A 54 -2.92 5.52 -16.57
C LEU A 54 -1.48 5.29 -17.03
N GLN A 55 -0.63 4.87 -16.10
CA GLN A 55 0.76 4.56 -16.38
C GLN A 55 1.06 3.06 -16.24
N GLY A 56 0.41 2.40 -15.29
CA GLY A 56 0.55 0.96 -15.16
C GLY A 56 -0.46 0.31 -14.23
N ILE A 57 -0.61 -1.00 -14.40
CA ILE A 57 -1.43 -1.87 -13.57
C ILE A 57 -0.55 -3.02 -13.12
N VAL A 58 -0.52 -3.29 -11.82
CA VAL A 58 0.03 -4.54 -11.27
C VAL A 58 -1.13 -5.39 -10.77
N SER A 59 -1.14 -6.67 -11.11
CA SER A 59 -2.16 -7.62 -10.66
C SER A 59 -1.51 -8.90 -10.16
N TRP A 60 -2.15 -9.55 -9.20
CA TRP A 60 -1.78 -10.86 -8.70
C TRP A 60 -2.97 -11.82 -8.78
N GLU A 61 -2.69 -13.07 -9.09
CA GLU A 61 -3.69 -14.14 -9.14
C GLU A 61 -3.10 -15.47 -8.64
N PRO A 62 -3.90 -16.35 -8.02
CA PRO A 62 -3.41 -17.65 -7.55
C PRO A 62 -2.92 -18.48 -8.73
N CYS A 63 -1.73 -19.04 -8.60
CA CYS A 63 -1.10 -19.87 -9.61
C CYS A 63 -0.35 -21.00 -8.92
N GLY A 64 -0.91 -22.21 -8.92
CA GLY A 64 -0.31 -23.33 -8.18
C GLY A 64 0.94 -23.95 -8.83
N ARG A 65 1.27 -23.54 -10.06
CA ARG A 65 2.46 -23.99 -10.79
C ARG A 65 2.96 -22.89 -11.70
N GLU A 66 4.26 -22.86 -11.92
CA GLU A 66 4.85 -21.91 -12.86
C GLU A 66 4.27 -22.11 -14.27
N PRO A 67 3.66 -21.07 -14.87
CA PRO A 67 3.16 -21.15 -16.23
C PRO A 67 4.27 -20.93 -17.25
N ASP A 68 4.05 -21.37 -18.49
CA ASP A 68 4.85 -20.91 -19.62
C ASP A 68 4.61 -19.39 -19.81
N ARG A 69 5.55 -18.58 -19.30
CA ARG A 69 5.40 -17.13 -19.20
C ARG A 69 5.20 -16.47 -20.57
N LEU A 70 5.82 -16.98 -21.63
CA LEU A 70 5.69 -16.45 -23.00
C LEU A 70 4.30 -16.71 -23.57
N THR A 71 3.81 -17.94 -23.42
CA THR A 71 2.47 -18.34 -23.84
C THR A 71 1.40 -17.55 -23.07
N THR A 72 1.59 -17.37 -21.76
CA THR A 72 0.70 -16.55 -20.92
C THR A 72 0.66 -15.09 -21.39
N MET A 73 1.83 -14.50 -21.68
CA MET A 73 1.92 -13.13 -22.18
C MET A 73 1.23 -12.95 -23.55
N THR A 74 1.47 -13.89 -24.46
CA THR A 74 0.83 -13.91 -25.79
C THR A 74 -0.68 -14.00 -25.68
N THR A 75 -1.16 -14.91 -24.83
CA THR A 75 -2.61 -15.10 -24.61
C THR A 75 -3.25 -13.86 -24.01
N PHE A 76 -2.56 -13.18 -23.09
CA PHE A 76 -3.06 -11.94 -22.50
C PHE A 76 -3.12 -10.80 -23.54
N LEU A 77 -2.05 -10.60 -24.32
CA LEU A 77 -2.02 -9.62 -25.42
C LEU A 77 -3.20 -9.82 -26.39
N ALA A 78 -3.41 -11.07 -26.82
CA ALA A 78 -4.46 -11.43 -27.76
C ALA A 78 -5.87 -11.16 -27.21
N ASN A 79 -6.10 -11.47 -25.93
CA ASN A 79 -7.43 -11.36 -25.34
C ASN A 79 -7.78 -9.94 -24.86
N ASN A 80 -6.81 -9.18 -24.37
CA ASN A 80 -7.08 -7.94 -23.62
C ASN A 80 -6.57 -6.66 -24.29
N ILE A 81 -5.59 -6.75 -25.20
CA ILE A 81 -4.96 -5.56 -25.80
C ILE A 81 -5.26 -5.45 -27.29
N ILE A 82 -4.98 -6.51 -28.05
CA ILE A 82 -5.11 -6.50 -29.51
C ILE A 82 -6.53 -6.91 -29.92
N GLY A 83 -7.17 -7.77 -29.13
CA GLY A 83 -8.47 -8.35 -29.45
C GLY A 83 -8.35 -9.58 -30.36
N ARG A 84 -9.23 -10.55 -30.14
CA ARG A 84 -9.16 -11.89 -30.77
C ARG A 84 -9.21 -11.89 -32.31
N LYS A 85 -9.81 -10.86 -32.91
CA LYS A 85 -9.91 -10.76 -34.38
C LYS A 85 -8.55 -10.43 -35.01
N ASP A 86 -7.82 -9.49 -34.40
CA ASP A 86 -6.56 -8.98 -34.92
C ASP A 86 -5.35 -9.82 -34.43
N ALA A 87 -5.56 -10.67 -33.42
CA ALA A 87 -4.56 -11.58 -32.88
C ALA A 87 -4.52 -12.96 -33.56
N ARG A 88 -5.29 -13.20 -34.64
CA ARG A 88 -5.37 -14.52 -35.30
C ARG A 88 -4.02 -15.07 -35.77
N ASP A 89 -3.13 -14.18 -36.18
CA ASP A 89 -1.79 -14.53 -36.69
C ASP A 89 -0.68 -14.29 -35.67
N LEU A 90 -1.01 -13.83 -34.44
CA LEU A 90 -0.02 -13.51 -33.42
C LEU A 90 0.61 -14.80 -32.86
N ARG A 91 1.92 -14.94 -33.03
CA ARG A 91 2.72 -16.04 -32.50
C ARG A 91 3.51 -15.57 -31.29
N ALA A 92 3.86 -16.50 -30.40
CA ALA A 92 4.73 -16.19 -29.27
C ALA A 92 6.10 -15.62 -29.70
N THR A 93 6.59 -16.00 -30.88
CA THR A 93 7.85 -15.49 -31.47
C THR A 93 7.78 -14.04 -31.91
N ASP A 94 6.59 -13.47 -32.05
CA ASP A 94 6.42 -12.07 -32.45
C ASP A 94 6.62 -11.12 -31.28
N ILE A 95 6.57 -11.64 -30.05
CA ILE A 95 6.80 -10.88 -28.83
C ILE A 95 8.30 -10.82 -28.57
N LYS A 96 8.82 -9.59 -28.51
CA LYS A 96 10.18 -9.35 -28.04
C LYS A 96 10.19 -9.44 -26.53
N THR A 97 11.17 -10.13 -25.97
CA THR A 97 11.30 -10.29 -24.53
C THR A 97 12.69 -9.96 -24.02
N GLU A 98 12.74 -9.56 -22.76
CA GLU A 98 13.97 -9.39 -22.01
C GLU A 98 13.76 -9.72 -20.53
N ALA A 99 14.83 -10.08 -19.84
CA ALA A 99 14.81 -10.22 -18.38
C ALA A 99 14.92 -8.84 -17.70
N ALA A 100 14.13 -8.64 -16.64
CA ALA A 100 14.20 -7.46 -15.78
C ALA A 100 13.87 -7.86 -14.34
N GLY A 101 14.89 -8.03 -13.50
CA GLY A 101 14.72 -8.57 -12.15
C GLY A 101 14.10 -9.98 -12.18
N LEU A 102 13.04 -10.18 -11.40
CA LEU A 102 12.28 -11.44 -11.33
C LEU A 102 11.36 -11.67 -12.54
N PHE A 103 11.21 -10.67 -13.40
CA PHE A 103 10.22 -10.64 -14.46
C PHE A 103 10.79 -11.04 -15.81
N VAL A 104 9.94 -11.69 -16.60
CA VAL A 104 10.05 -11.67 -18.07
C VAL A 104 9.25 -10.47 -18.56
N LEU A 105 9.94 -9.47 -19.09
CA LEU A 105 9.36 -8.31 -19.75
C LEU A 105 9.13 -8.65 -21.23
N GLY A 106 8.00 -8.24 -21.80
CA GLY A 106 7.75 -8.39 -23.22
C GLY A 106 6.83 -7.34 -23.82
N TRP A 107 7.05 -7.11 -25.11
CA TRP A 107 6.36 -6.11 -25.91
C TRP A 107 6.30 -6.56 -27.37
N LEU A 108 5.25 -6.14 -28.06
CA LEU A 108 5.08 -6.41 -29.49
C LEU A 108 5.75 -5.31 -30.33
N ASP A 109 5.47 -4.06 -29.99
CA ASP A 109 5.98 -2.85 -30.64
C ASP A 109 6.01 -1.68 -29.64
N GLU A 110 6.21 -0.46 -30.13
CA GLU A 110 6.29 0.75 -29.30
C GLU A 110 4.93 1.43 -29.07
N THR A 111 3.87 1.03 -29.76
CA THR A 111 2.55 1.67 -29.68
C THR A 111 1.60 0.95 -28.73
N ARG A 112 1.86 -0.32 -28.43
CA ARG A 112 1.06 -1.15 -27.53
C ARG A 112 1.68 -1.25 -26.14
N PRO A 113 0.89 -1.49 -25.08
CA PRO A 113 1.42 -1.64 -23.73
C PRO A 113 2.50 -2.71 -23.59
N THR A 114 3.48 -2.45 -22.74
CA THR A 114 4.52 -3.42 -22.37
C THR A 114 4.04 -4.23 -21.17
N GLN A 115 4.35 -5.52 -21.12
CA GLN A 115 3.92 -6.41 -20.03
C GLN A 115 5.09 -7.06 -19.34
N ALA A 116 4.97 -7.33 -18.04
CA ALA A 116 5.96 -8.09 -17.30
C ALA A 116 5.26 -9.18 -16.47
N ILE A 117 5.84 -10.38 -16.42
CA ILE A 117 5.30 -11.51 -15.64
C ILE A 117 6.39 -12.10 -14.74
N ALA A 118 6.06 -12.26 -13.46
CA ALA A 118 6.85 -12.99 -12.48
C ALA A 118 5.95 -14.03 -11.78
N TYR A 119 6.51 -15.21 -11.55
CA TYR A 119 5.87 -16.27 -10.79
C TYR A 119 6.53 -16.36 -9.42
N ASP A 120 5.71 -16.31 -8.38
CA ASP A 120 6.14 -16.59 -7.02
C ASP A 120 5.82 -18.03 -6.64
N ALA A 121 6.87 -18.84 -6.57
CA ALA A 121 6.75 -20.24 -6.18
C ALA A 121 6.40 -20.43 -4.70
N ALA A 122 6.76 -19.48 -3.82
CA ALA A 122 6.63 -19.64 -2.38
C ALA A 122 5.18 -19.39 -1.91
N GLY A 123 4.59 -18.29 -2.35
CA GLY A 123 3.20 -17.89 -2.08
C GLY A 123 2.20 -18.41 -3.12
N GLY A 124 2.65 -18.95 -4.25
CA GLY A 124 1.78 -19.55 -5.27
C GLY A 124 0.95 -18.51 -6.02
N HIS A 125 1.58 -17.40 -6.41
CA HIS A 125 0.93 -16.32 -7.14
C HIS A 125 1.66 -16.01 -8.46
N LEU A 126 0.88 -15.62 -9.47
CA LEU A 126 1.39 -14.99 -10.68
C LEU A 126 1.18 -13.48 -10.58
N VAL A 127 2.27 -12.71 -10.67
CA VAL A 127 2.22 -11.26 -10.72
C VAL A 127 2.43 -10.78 -12.15
N ARG A 128 1.56 -9.88 -12.59
CA ARG A 128 1.61 -9.27 -13.92
C ARG A 128 1.61 -7.76 -13.81
N TRP A 129 2.54 -7.12 -14.50
CA TRP A 129 2.49 -5.70 -14.81
C TRP A 129 2.02 -5.46 -16.24
N VAL A 130 1.24 -4.41 -16.44
CA VAL A 130 0.92 -3.83 -17.74
C VAL A 130 1.28 -2.35 -17.68
N PHE A 131 2.14 -1.87 -18.57
CA PHE A 131 2.61 -0.48 -18.62
C PHE A 131 2.08 0.24 -19.85
N GLU A 132 1.34 1.32 -19.62
CA GLU A 132 0.71 2.15 -20.65
C GLU A 132 1.68 3.20 -21.17
N GLY A 133 1.77 3.37 -22.50
CA GLY A 133 2.50 4.49 -23.12
C GLY A 133 4.02 4.52 -22.90
N ARG A 134 4.64 3.44 -22.40
CA ARG A 134 6.09 3.37 -22.08
C ARG A 134 6.86 2.30 -22.86
N SER A 135 6.34 1.91 -24.02
CA SER A 135 6.90 0.83 -24.86
C SER A 135 8.02 1.26 -25.80
N THR A 136 8.57 2.47 -25.66
CA THR A 136 9.80 2.85 -26.36
C THR A 136 11.03 2.24 -25.64
N PRO A 137 12.17 2.07 -26.32
CA PRO A 137 13.41 1.61 -25.68
C PRO A 137 13.82 2.46 -24.47
N ALA A 138 13.63 3.77 -24.53
CA ALA A 138 13.89 4.67 -23.41
C ALA A 138 12.88 4.47 -22.27
N GLY A 139 11.58 4.36 -22.57
CA GLY A 139 10.54 4.10 -21.55
C GLY A 139 10.77 2.78 -20.80
N ARG A 140 11.16 1.72 -21.53
CA ARG A 140 11.54 0.44 -20.92
C ARG A 140 12.76 0.57 -20.01
N ARG A 141 13.83 1.18 -20.50
CA ARG A 141 15.10 1.28 -19.77
C ARG A 141 15.03 2.19 -18.55
N ASP A 142 14.38 3.35 -18.68
CA ASP A 142 14.48 4.44 -17.71
C ASP A 142 13.32 4.44 -16.70
N VAL A 143 12.21 3.76 -17.00
CA VAL A 143 11.03 3.69 -16.13
C VAL A 143 10.66 2.26 -15.78
N ILE A 144 10.36 1.41 -16.77
CA ILE A 144 9.81 0.07 -16.48
C ILE A 144 10.84 -0.81 -15.77
N ARG A 145 12.07 -0.88 -16.31
CA ARG A 145 13.12 -1.72 -15.77
C ARG A 145 13.45 -1.41 -14.31
N PRO A 146 13.64 -0.14 -13.89
CA PRO A 146 13.86 0.15 -12.48
C PRO A 146 12.68 -0.21 -11.56
N ILE A 147 11.42 -0.13 -12.03
CA ILE A 147 10.26 -0.61 -11.25
C ILE A 147 10.42 -2.11 -10.99
N LEU A 148 10.66 -2.89 -12.05
CA LEU A 148 10.77 -4.35 -11.98
C LEU A 148 12.02 -4.82 -11.22
N GLU A 149 13.12 -4.08 -11.30
CA GLU A 149 14.36 -4.38 -10.57
C GLU A 149 14.25 -4.01 -9.08
N SER A 150 13.38 -3.06 -8.72
CA SER A 150 13.06 -2.74 -7.32
C SER A 150 12.00 -3.65 -6.69
N PHE A 151 11.37 -4.51 -7.49
CA PHE A 151 10.28 -5.35 -7.05
C PHE A 151 10.77 -6.51 -6.18
N ASP A 152 9.98 -6.79 -5.15
CA ASP A 152 10.09 -7.98 -4.32
C ASP A 152 8.69 -8.48 -3.96
N PHE A 153 8.58 -9.78 -3.71
CA PHE A 153 7.33 -10.35 -3.20
C PHE A 153 7.18 -10.00 -1.72
N ASN A 154 6.00 -9.54 -1.33
CA ASN A 154 5.71 -9.13 0.05
C ASN A 154 5.37 -10.35 0.91
N HIS A 155 6.32 -11.30 0.99
CA HIS A 155 6.20 -12.59 1.66
C HIS A 155 7.15 -12.72 2.85
N ASP A 156 7.19 -11.68 3.69
CA ASP A 156 7.87 -11.80 4.97
C ASP A 156 7.22 -12.93 5.79
N PRO A 157 7.97 -13.84 6.44
CA PRO A 157 7.39 -15.02 7.10
C PRO A 157 6.34 -14.72 8.17
N ASP A 158 6.53 -13.62 8.91
CA ASP A 158 5.76 -13.31 10.11
C ASP A 158 4.79 -12.15 9.94
N ALA A 159 4.84 -11.42 8.81
CA ALA A 159 4.06 -10.20 8.63
C ALA A 159 3.79 -9.87 7.16
N CYS A 160 2.77 -9.06 6.93
CA CYS A 160 2.49 -8.40 5.66
C CYS A 160 2.74 -6.89 5.81
N GLU A 161 3.47 -6.31 4.85
CA GLU A 161 3.68 -4.87 4.77
C GLU A 161 2.55 -4.20 3.96
N TYR A 162 1.96 -3.13 4.51
CA TYR A 162 0.97 -2.30 3.85
C TYR A 162 1.51 -0.87 3.76
N ARG A 163 1.82 -0.42 2.55
CA ARG A 163 2.35 0.92 2.29
C ARG A 163 1.66 1.53 1.08
N LEU A 164 0.57 2.24 1.36
CA LEU A 164 -0.22 2.98 0.36
C LEU A 164 -0.81 4.25 0.97
N HIS A 165 -1.07 5.25 0.12
CA HIS A 165 -1.77 6.48 0.50
C HIS A 165 -1.19 7.23 1.71
N GLY A 166 0.13 7.13 1.89
CA GLY A 166 0.84 7.75 3.01
C GLY A 166 0.69 7.03 4.35
N ILE A 167 0.06 5.86 4.38
CA ILE A 167 0.10 4.92 5.51
C ILE A 167 1.23 3.92 5.25
N HIS A 168 2.00 3.59 6.30
CA HIS A 168 3.00 2.53 6.28
C HIS A 168 2.84 1.69 7.55
N ALA A 169 2.37 0.45 7.35
CA ALA A 169 2.13 -0.52 8.40
C ALA A 169 2.83 -1.84 8.09
N ARG A 170 3.20 -2.59 9.12
CA ARG A 170 3.60 -3.99 9.03
C ARG A 170 2.81 -4.77 10.07
N LEU A 171 1.96 -5.68 9.64
CA LEU A 171 1.06 -6.39 10.55
C LEU A 171 1.26 -7.90 10.42
N PRO A 172 1.11 -8.67 11.50
CA PRO A 172 1.13 -10.13 11.43
C PRO A 172 0.11 -10.68 10.41
N TRP A 173 0.43 -11.83 9.80
CA TRP A 173 -0.39 -12.44 8.75
C TRP A 173 -1.79 -12.87 9.21
N GLU A 174 -2.13 -12.86 10.50
CA GLU A 174 -3.52 -13.08 10.91
C GLU A 174 -4.41 -11.85 10.70
N TYR A 175 -3.83 -10.65 10.55
CA TYR A 175 -4.59 -9.41 10.32
C TYR A 175 -5.00 -9.29 8.86
N ARG A 176 -6.29 -9.07 8.62
CA ARG A 176 -6.85 -8.79 7.29
C ARG A 176 -7.46 -7.41 7.27
N ILE A 177 -7.41 -6.76 6.12
CA ILE A 177 -8.11 -5.49 5.91
C ILE A 177 -9.60 -5.74 6.13
N GLU A 178 -10.17 -5.04 7.09
CA GLU A 178 -11.60 -5.04 7.39
C GLU A 178 -12.30 -3.94 6.61
N ASP A 179 -11.71 -2.74 6.63
CA ASP A 179 -12.26 -1.55 5.98
C ASP A 179 -11.14 -0.61 5.55
N ILE A 180 -11.40 0.16 4.51
CA ILE A 180 -10.48 1.18 4.03
C ILE A 180 -11.27 2.38 3.49
N ALA A 181 -10.90 3.57 3.97
CA ALA A 181 -11.43 4.83 3.47
C ALA A 181 -10.27 5.67 2.94
N VAL A 182 -10.25 5.92 1.63
CA VAL A 182 -9.25 6.77 0.98
C VAL A 182 -9.95 8.02 0.46
N LEU A 183 -9.91 9.09 1.25
CA LEU A 183 -10.39 10.41 0.85
C LEU A 183 -9.19 11.37 0.71
N PRO A 184 -9.33 12.46 -0.08
CA PRO A 184 -8.32 13.50 -0.13
C PRO A 184 -7.95 13.98 1.27
N ALA A 185 -6.66 13.92 1.60
CA ALA A 185 -6.12 14.29 2.91
C ALA A 185 -6.74 13.58 4.13
N ASN A 186 -7.51 12.50 3.97
CA ASN A 186 -8.04 11.70 5.09
C ASN A 186 -8.10 10.23 4.68
N VAL A 187 -7.18 9.44 5.23
CA VAL A 187 -7.04 8.03 4.92
C VAL A 187 -7.18 7.23 6.21
N MET A 188 -7.90 6.13 6.14
CA MET A 188 -8.03 5.15 7.22
C MET A 188 -7.92 3.74 6.64
N MET A 189 -7.14 2.88 7.31
CA MET A 189 -7.09 1.44 7.06
C MET A 189 -7.38 0.73 8.38
N SER A 190 -8.44 -0.07 8.42
CA SER A 190 -8.81 -0.92 9.55
C SER A 190 -8.45 -2.36 9.24
N PHE A 191 -7.88 -3.03 10.23
CA PHE A 191 -7.48 -4.43 10.16
C PHE A 191 -8.08 -5.21 11.32
N GLU A 192 -8.54 -6.42 11.05
CA GLU A 192 -9.01 -7.37 12.07
C GLU A 192 -8.21 -8.68 11.99
N ALA A 193 -7.73 -9.15 13.14
CA ALA A 193 -7.14 -10.47 13.28
C ALA A 193 -8.23 -11.55 13.18
N LEU A 194 -8.05 -12.50 12.25
CA LEU A 194 -9.05 -13.51 11.89
C LEU A 194 -9.60 -14.28 13.10
N GLU A 195 -8.72 -14.80 13.95
CA GLU A 195 -9.07 -15.65 15.09
C GLU A 195 -9.38 -14.84 16.35
N SER A 196 -8.47 -13.94 16.74
CA SER A 196 -8.55 -13.24 18.03
C SER A 196 -9.45 -12.02 18.02
N LYS A 197 -9.94 -11.57 16.85
CA LYS A 197 -10.75 -10.34 16.69
C LYS A 197 -10.09 -9.07 17.23
N ARG A 198 -8.74 -9.07 17.31
CA ARG A 198 -7.96 -7.88 17.64
C ARG A 198 -8.05 -6.92 16.45
N LYS A 199 -8.18 -5.63 16.72
CA LYS A 199 -8.25 -4.58 15.72
C LYS A 199 -7.01 -3.71 15.75
N ALA A 200 -6.55 -3.34 14.57
CA ALA A 200 -5.51 -2.35 14.35
C ALA A 200 -6.03 -1.33 13.33
N VAL A 201 -5.99 -0.04 13.64
CA VAL A 201 -6.46 1.01 12.74
C VAL A 201 -5.34 2.00 12.54
N LEU A 202 -4.99 2.27 11.28
CA LEU A 202 -4.07 3.33 10.91
C LEU A 202 -4.81 4.46 10.22
N ARG A 203 -4.47 5.69 10.57
CA ARG A 203 -5.07 6.90 10.00
C ARG A 203 -4.01 7.90 9.60
N ARG A 204 -4.32 8.67 8.56
CA ARG A 204 -3.49 9.77 8.08
C ARG A 204 -4.38 10.93 7.65
N TRP A 205 -4.18 12.09 8.26
CA TRP A 205 -4.72 13.36 7.82
C TRP A 205 -3.62 14.20 7.17
N GLY A 206 -3.83 14.65 5.94
CA GLY A 206 -2.95 15.64 5.31
C GLY A 206 -3.38 17.07 5.65
N LEU A 207 -2.56 18.04 5.25
CA LEU A 207 -2.80 19.46 5.52
C LEU A 207 -2.93 19.72 7.03
N ALA A 208 -2.04 19.12 7.83
CA ALA A 208 -2.01 19.23 9.28
C ALA A 208 -2.16 20.67 9.77
N ASP A 209 -1.46 21.62 9.15
CA ASP A 209 -1.55 23.05 9.51
C ASP A 209 -2.99 23.59 9.45
N LEU A 210 -3.80 23.11 8.50
CA LEU A 210 -5.19 23.50 8.33
C LEU A 210 -6.12 22.74 9.28
N VAL A 211 -5.94 21.41 9.41
CA VAL A 211 -6.87 20.56 10.17
C VAL A 211 -6.63 20.62 11.69
N LEU A 212 -5.38 20.77 12.12
CA LEU A 212 -5.00 20.95 13.52
C LEU A 212 -5.33 22.38 13.97
N GLY A 213 -5.02 23.37 13.12
CA GLY A 213 -5.17 24.78 13.44
C GLY A 213 -4.35 25.15 14.67
N ARG A 214 -5.05 25.58 15.74
CA ARG A 214 -4.42 25.94 17.03
C ARG A 214 -4.63 24.89 18.14
N LYS A 215 -5.22 23.74 17.80
CA LYS A 215 -5.51 22.68 18.78
C LYS A 215 -4.23 21.91 19.08
N ASP A 216 -4.13 21.38 20.30
CA ASP A 216 -3.17 20.31 20.54
C ASP A 216 -3.66 18.98 19.95
N LEU A 217 -2.76 17.99 19.83
CA LEU A 217 -3.11 16.68 19.29
C LEU A 217 -4.20 15.95 20.09
N GLY A 218 -4.28 16.17 21.40
CA GLY A 218 -5.29 15.58 22.26
C GLY A 218 -6.68 16.13 21.97
N ASP A 219 -6.80 17.44 21.87
CA ASP A 219 -8.02 18.17 21.55
C ASP A 219 -8.48 17.96 20.12
N PHE A 220 -7.55 17.70 19.20
CA PHE A 220 -7.86 17.27 17.86
C PHE A 220 -8.44 15.84 17.82
N TYR A 221 -7.80 14.90 18.53
CA TYR A 221 -8.07 13.48 18.30
C TYR A 221 -9.15 12.87 19.21
N LYS A 222 -9.28 13.32 20.47
CA LYS A 222 -10.32 12.83 21.39
C LYS A 222 -11.75 12.95 20.81
N PRO A 223 -12.14 14.06 20.13
CA PRO A 223 -13.45 14.15 19.50
C PRO A 223 -13.70 13.09 18.41
N ILE A 224 -12.66 12.72 17.65
CA ILE A 224 -12.74 11.70 16.60
C ILE A 224 -13.02 10.34 17.24
N LEU A 225 -12.28 9.98 18.29
CA LEU A 225 -12.51 8.75 19.05
C LEU A 225 -13.93 8.73 19.65
N ARG A 226 -14.37 9.83 20.27
CA ARG A 226 -15.72 9.93 20.84
C ARG A 226 -16.83 9.75 19.81
N ALA A 227 -16.64 10.24 18.58
CA ALA A 227 -17.60 10.06 17.49
C ALA A 227 -17.79 8.58 17.11
N LEU A 228 -16.77 7.74 17.38
CA LEU A 228 -16.82 6.28 17.22
C LEU A 228 -17.34 5.56 18.49
N GLY A 229 -17.81 6.32 19.48
CA GLY A 229 -18.24 5.79 20.77
C GLY A 229 -17.09 5.34 21.67
N ILE A 230 -15.84 5.69 21.36
CA ILE A 230 -14.65 5.35 22.14
C ILE A 230 -14.49 6.33 23.31
N GLU A 231 -14.24 5.77 24.51
CA GLU A 231 -14.05 6.52 25.75
C GLU A 231 -12.56 6.56 26.09
N VAL A 232 -11.97 7.76 26.07
CA VAL A 232 -10.56 7.98 26.40
C VAL A 232 -10.40 8.13 27.90
N GLU A 233 -9.64 7.23 28.52
CA GLU A 233 -9.38 7.20 29.97
C GLU A 233 -8.17 8.06 30.34
N ALA A 234 -7.12 8.00 29.53
CA ALA A 234 -5.88 8.73 29.75
C ALA A 234 -5.32 9.26 28.43
N SER A 235 -4.58 10.37 28.51
CA SER A 235 -3.88 10.97 27.37
C SER A 235 -2.59 11.62 27.86
N THR A 236 -1.47 11.00 27.50
CA THR A 236 -0.14 11.37 27.98
C THR A 236 0.70 11.91 26.82
N PRO A 237 1.40 13.04 26.97
CA PRO A 237 2.41 13.46 26.02
C PRO A 237 3.49 12.40 25.80
N CYS A 238 3.88 12.19 24.55
CA CYS A 238 5.01 11.36 24.15
C CYS A 238 5.65 11.93 22.88
N ARG A 239 6.62 11.21 22.29
CA ARG A 239 7.16 11.52 20.97
C ARG A 239 7.17 10.29 20.08
N VAL A 240 7.06 10.52 18.78
CA VAL A 240 7.28 9.49 17.76
C VAL A 240 8.42 9.95 16.86
N SER A 241 9.57 9.28 16.93
CA SER A 241 10.78 9.67 16.20
C SER A 241 11.10 11.17 16.33
N GLY A 242 11.12 11.67 17.57
CA GLY A 242 11.31 13.09 17.86
C GLY A 242 10.12 14.03 17.58
N CYS A 243 9.07 13.58 16.89
CA CYS A 243 7.87 14.38 16.61
C CYS A 243 6.93 14.45 17.82
N GLU A 244 6.17 15.55 17.96
CA GLU A 244 5.15 15.66 19.02
C GLU A 244 4.07 14.59 18.86
N ALA A 245 3.74 13.92 19.97
CA ALA A 245 2.74 12.86 19.99
C ALA A 245 1.92 12.82 21.29
N ARG A 246 0.82 12.07 21.24
CA ARG A 246 0.00 11.69 22.39
C ARG A 246 -0.24 10.19 22.39
N LEU A 247 0.01 9.55 23.53
CA LEU A 247 -0.43 8.19 23.81
C LEU A 247 -1.75 8.27 24.60
N MET A 248 -2.76 7.55 24.14
CA MET A 248 -4.08 7.48 24.77
C MET A 248 -4.42 6.06 25.15
N ARG A 249 -4.96 5.88 26.35
CA ARG A 249 -5.63 4.64 26.78
C ARG A 249 -7.13 4.82 26.68
N PHE A 250 -7.82 3.83 26.13
CA PHE A 250 -9.25 3.95 25.85
C PHE A 250 -10.01 2.63 25.97
N ASN A 251 -11.33 2.74 26.08
CA ASN A 251 -12.28 1.64 25.97
C ASN A 251 -13.15 1.82 24.73
N ALA A 252 -13.40 0.76 23.96
CA ALA A 252 -14.26 0.83 22.78
C ALA A 252 -15.48 -0.10 22.90
N PRO A 253 -16.61 0.21 22.25
CA PRO A 253 -17.74 -0.71 22.16
C PRO A 253 -17.32 -2.02 21.49
N ARG A 254 -17.89 -3.15 21.93
CA ARG A 254 -17.79 -4.41 21.20
C ARG A 254 -18.71 -4.36 19.97
N GLU A 255 -18.23 -4.84 18.83
CA GLU A 255 -18.95 -4.67 17.57
C GLU A 255 -19.97 -5.79 17.26
N HIS A 256 -19.96 -6.90 18.00
CA HIS A 256 -20.95 -7.97 17.78
C HIS A 256 -22.37 -7.51 18.12
N HIS A 257 -23.32 -7.88 17.26
CA HIS A 257 -24.69 -7.36 17.24
C HIS A 257 -25.44 -7.49 18.58
N GLY A 258 -25.17 -8.55 19.35
CA GLY A 258 -25.72 -8.74 20.70
C GLY A 258 -25.00 -7.94 21.80
N ASP A 259 -23.71 -7.66 21.62
CA ASP A 259 -22.90 -6.93 22.61
C ASP A 259 -23.17 -5.41 22.58
N ARG A 260 -23.54 -4.86 21.41
CA ARG A 260 -24.02 -3.46 21.30
C ARG A 260 -25.26 -3.23 22.16
N PHE A 261 -26.15 -4.20 22.25
CA PHE A 261 -27.36 -4.12 23.08
C PHE A 261 -27.03 -4.20 24.59
N MET A 262 -26.01 -4.99 24.94
CA MET A 262 -25.55 -5.17 26.32
C MET A 262 -24.53 -4.11 26.78
N ARG A 263 -24.22 -3.11 25.94
CA ARG A 263 -23.20 -2.06 26.19
C ARG A 263 -21.84 -2.61 26.62
N ARG A 264 -21.47 -3.80 26.16
CA ARG A 264 -20.18 -4.39 26.51
C ARG A 264 -19.07 -3.67 25.77
N ARG A 265 -17.97 -3.41 26.47
CA ARG A 265 -16.80 -2.71 25.94
C ARG A 265 -15.59 -3.65 25.95
N TRP A 266 -14.64 -3.40 25.07
CA TRP A 266 -13.28 -3.83 25.26
C TRP A 266 -12.54 -2.75 26.04
N ALA A 267 -11.68 -3.19 26.94
CA ALA A 267 -10.86 -2.31 27.77
C ALA A 267 -9.39 -2.40 27.38
N GLY A 268 -8.60 -1.38 27.74
CA GLY A 268 -7.16 -1.38 27.53
C GLY A 268 -6.73 -1.14 26.07
N GLY A 269 -7.58 -0.51 25.27
CA GLY A 269 -7.19 -0.03 23.94
C GLY A 269 -6.13 1.06 24.04
N GLN A 270 -5.30 1.15 23.01
CA GLN A 270 -4.21 2.13 22.93
C GLN A 270 -4.26 2.86 21.60
N ALA A 271 -4.09 4.19 21.64
CA ALA A 271 -3.90 4.99 20.44
C ALA A 271 -2.68 5.88 20.57
N VAL A 272 -1.84 5.91 19.54
CA VAL A 272 -0.76 6.86 19.37
C VAL A 272 -1.14 7.79 18.23
N VAL A 273 -1.16 9.10 18.48
CA VAL A 273 -1.37 10.14 17.46
C VAL A 273 -0.17 11.06 17.46
N TRP A 274 0.39 11.36 16.29
CA TRP A 274 1.58 12.20 16.15
C TRP A 274 1.47 13.13 14.95
N HIS A 275 2.18 14.26 15.04
CA HIS A 275 2.24 15.28 14.00
C HIS A 275 3.59 15.24 13.29
N GLU A 276 3.60 15.03 11.98
CA GLU A 276 4.79 15.11 11.14
C GLU A 276 4.81 16.44 10.37
N PRO A 277 5.52 17.47 10.88
CA PRO A 277 5.45 18.81 10.34
C PRO A 277 6.04 18.92 8.93
N GLU A 278 7.14 18.22 8.65
CA GLU A 278 7.80 18.25 7.34
C GLU A 278 6.91 17.70 6.22
N ALA A 279 6.12 16.67 6.53
CA ALA A 279 5.17 16.06 5.60
C ALA A 279 3.77 16.71 5.66
N ASN A 280 3.59 17.72 6.51
CA ASN A 280 2.31 18.40 6.79
C ASN A 280 1.15 17.40 6.99
N ARG A 281 1.36 16.40 7.86
CA ARG A 281 0.36 15.35 8.13
C ARG A 281 0.29 14.97 9.60
N ILE A 282 -0.89 14.55 10.03
CA ILE A 282 -1.14 13.90 11.32
C ILE A 282 -1.35 12.42 11.05
N CYS A 283 -0.74 11.57 11.84
CA CYS A 283 -0.87 10.13 11.75
C CYS A 283 -1.42 9.58 13.06
N ALA A 284 -2.16 8.48 12.99
CA ALA A 284 -2.56 7.74 14.19
C ALA A 284 -2.49 6.24 13.97
N PHE A 285 -2.15 5.52 15.03
CA PHE A 285 -2.27 4.08 15.15
C PHE A 285 -3.11 3.76 16.38
N GLU A 286 -4.17 2.99 16.20
CA GLU A 286 -5.06 2.51 17.23
C GLU A 286 -5.00 0.99 17.28
N GLN A 287 -5.05 0.42 18.47
CA GLN A 287 -5.24 -1.02 18.65
C GLN A 287 -6.13 -1.33 19.85
N ILE A 288 -6.94 -2.37 19.71
CA ILE A 288 -7.77 -2.90 20.79
C ILE A 288 -8.18 -4.36 20.49
N GLY A 289 -8.51 -5.14 21.51
CA GLY A 289 -9.06 -6.47 21.31
C GLY A 289 -9.70 -7.03 22.58
N PRO A 290 -10.05 -8.32 22.59
CA PRO A 290 -10.55 -9.01 23.77
C PRO A 290 -9.60 -8.88 24.96
N GLU A 291 -10.15 -8.93 26.17
CA GLU A 291 -9.39 -8.84 27.42
C GLU A 291 -8.29 -9.92 27.49
N GLY A 292 -7.09 -9.53 27.93
CA GLY A 292 -5.91 -10.41 27.97
C GLY A 292 -5.17 -10.57 26.63
N SER A 293 -5.64 -9.93 25.56
CA SER A 293 -4.92 -9.90 24.27
C SER A 293 -3.58 -9.17 24.39
N ALA A 294 -2.52 -9.77 23.86
CA ALA A 294 -1.24 -9.09 23.72
C ALA A 294 -1.36 -7.93 22.71
N ALA A 295 -0.90 -6.75 23.14
CA ALA A 295 -0.78 -5.57 22.29
C ALA A 295 0.35 -5.79 21.27
N LEU A 296 0.14 -5.27 20.06
CA LEU A 296 1.18 -5.15 19.06
C LEU A 296 2.18 -4.08 19.50
N ALA A 297 3.48 -4.36 19.36
CA ALA A 297 4.51 -3.37 19.63
C ALA A 297 4.49 -2.27 18.55
N PHE A 298 4.52 -1.01 18.96
CA PHE A 298 4.40 0.13 18.05
C PHE A 298 5.46 0.11 16.93
N ALA A 299 6.71 -0.16 17.27
CA ALA A 299 7.83 -0.16 16.31
C ALA A 299 7.73 -1.30 15.28
N ASP A 300 7.04 -2.40 15.62
CA ASP A 300 6.79 -3.50 14.70
C ASP A 300 5.68 -3.15 13.72
N VAL A 301 4.67 -2.39 14.18
CA VAL A 301 3.52 -2.00 13.37
C VAL A 301 3.78 -0.82 12.47
N VAL A 302 4.55 0.18 12.93
CA VAL A 302 4.84 1.41 12.20
C VAL A 302 6.34 1.47 11.89
N PRO A 303 6.80 0.87 10.77
CA PRO A 303 8.22 0.71 10.51
C PRO A 303 8.96 2.04 10.41
N GLY A 304 10.18 2.08 10.96
CA GLY A 304 11.01 3.30 10.97
C GLY A 304 10.55 4.36 11.99
N CYS A 305 9.53 4.07 12.79
CA CYS A 305 9.08 4.95 13.87
C CYS A 305 9.42 4.36 15.24
N ALA A 306 9.86 5.21 16.17
CA ALA A 306 10.11 4.83 17.56
C ALA A 306 9.20 5.62 18.50
N LEU A 307 8.52 4.95 19.42
CA LEU A 307 7.76 5.60 20.47
C LEU A 307 8.67 5.93 21.65
N GLU A 308 8.71 7.20 22.04
CA GLU A 308 9.59 7.73 23.08
C GLU A 308 8.75 8.38 24.19
N GLY A 309 8.89 7.88 25.41
CA GLY A 309 8.13 8.36 26.56
C GLY A 309 6.66 7.95 26.54
N GLY A 310 6.04 7.92 27.73
CA GLY A 310 4.70 7.38 27.95
C GLY A 310 4.76 6.06 28.71
N ASP A 311 4.77 6.15 30.03
CA ASP A 311 4.57 5.01 30.94
C ASP A 311 3.11 4.51 30.92
#